data_AF-A0A7C4GN07-F1
#
_entry.id   AF-A0A7C4GN07-F1
#
_cell.length_a   1.000
_cell.length_b   1.000
_cell.length_c   1.000
_cell.angle_alpha   90.00
_cell.angle_beta   90.00
_cell.angle_gamma   90.00
#
_symmetry.space_group_name_H-M   'P 1'
#
loop_
_entity.id
_entity.type
_entity.pdbx_description
1 polymer ?
#
loop_
_entity_poly.entity_id
_entity_poly.type
_entity_poly.pdbx_seq_one_letter_code
_entity_poly.pdbx_strand_id
1 'polypeptide(L)'
;MEKVKGMIIASIIIMTLLAPLIVANADILSDKPYYITTELRVFFHTESRATLTLNYSWYGMMANDIENLLSKYPGGEENYTKGFINYVKENVDGPFIAGDFEFYPTKMEAKISREREGNYTKRVSLTLTVELEARKGAPKISEGRKGIIYSTREDMCNLSKIYVKEVDLLNVSVVLPKDYVISIVRPTPNSIYTVNSSDGIRVVASWIIRNPSVDTRGTAGYSGWFFIGAANLTRDEVEKINSLRKSISDLRRQALIPLDERGKAKARELFDLFYLFSTRAPYSLNKDLSYALSLANEIPKLPVSLDTIVLIISALIVIAEIAFYLLRTRRG
;
A
#
# COMPACT_ATOMS: atom_id res chain seq x y z
N MET A 1 -4.15 31.62 56.93
CA MET A 1 -4.31 31.68 55.47
C MET A 1 -3.01 31.36 54.71
N GLU A 2 -2.09 30.59 55.31
CA GLU A 2 -0.81 30.20 54.68
C GLU A 2 -0.72 28.70 54.36
N LYS A 3 -1.53 27.85 55.01
CA LYS A 3 -1.57 26.41 54.71
C LYS A 3 -2.26 26.05 53.38
N VAL A 4 -3.07 26.96 52.82
CA VAL A 4 -3.74 26.75 51.51
C VAL A 4 -2.83 27.15 50.33
N LYS A 5 -1.83 28.02 50.56
CA LYS A 5 -0.87 28.42 49.53
C LYS A 5 0.18 27.34 49.23
N GLY A 6 0.50 26.48 50.20
CA GLY A 6 1.43 25.34 50.02
C GLY A 6 0.85 24.18 49.19
N MET A 7 -0.48 23.96 49.24
CA MET A 7 -1.12 22.89 48.47
C MET A 7 -1.32 23.23 46.99
N ILE A 8 -1.49 24.51 46.65
CA ILE A 8 -1.67 24.94 45.25
C ILE A 8 -0.32 24.91 44.51
N ILE A 9 0.78 25.24 45.19
CA ILE A 9 2.13 25.18 44.59
C ILE A 9 2.59 23.73 44.40
N ALA A 10 2.27 22.83 45.34
CA ALA A 10 2.57 21.40 45.17
C ALA A 10 1.78 20.75 44.02
N SER A 11 0.51 21.13 43.83
CA SER A 11 -0.32 20.60 42.73
C SER A 11 0.08 21.13 41.34
N ILE A 12 0.58 22.37 41.25
CA ILE A 12 1.07 22.93 39.97
C ILE A 12 2.43 22.32 39.59
N ILE A 13 3.27 21.98 40.57
CA ILE A 13 4.56 21.29 40.32
C ILE A 13 4.32 19.83 39.90
N ILE A 14 3.31 19.16 40.45
CA ILE A 14 2.93 17.81 40.01
C ILE A 14 2.27 17.82 38.62
N MET A 15 1.52 18.87 38.25
CA MET A 15 1.00 19.02 36.87
C MET A 15 2.08 19.41 35.84
N THR A 16 3.17 20.07 36.23
CA THR A 16 4.30 20.35 35.32
C THR A 16 5.29 19.18 35.22
N LEU A 17 5.39 18.32 36.25
CA LEU A 17 6.15 17.05 36.17
C LEU A 17 5.39 15.90 35.49
N LEU A 18 4.07 15.99 35.33
CA LEU A 18 3.25 15.02 34.58
C LEU A 18 2.87 15.52 33.16
N ALA A 19 3.28 16.72 32.77
CA ALA A 19 3.05 17.27 31.44
C ALA A 19 3.81 16.60 30.26
N PRO A 20 4.79 15.67 30.42
CA PRO A 20 5.30 14.95 29.26
C PRO A 20 4.39 13.81 28.78
N LEU A 21 3.31 13.46 29.51
CA LEU A 21 2.51 12.25 29.21
C LEU A 21 1.32 12.47 28.24
N ILE A 22 1.06 13.70 27.79
CA ILE A 22 0.00 13.99 26.80
C ILE A 22 0.48 14.97 25.73
N VAL A 23 1.69 14.73 25.24
CA VAL A 23 2.02 15.10 23.88
C VAL A 23 2.41 13.79 23.20
N ALA A 24 1.42 13.14 22.59
CA ALA A 24 1.66 12.22 21.49
C ALA A 24 2.21 13.05 20.32
N ASN A 25 3.41 13.62 20.53
CA ASN A 25 4.30 13.98 19.45
C ASN A 25 4.54 12.66 18.75
N ALA A 26 4.26 12.65 17.45
CA ALA A 26 4.80 11.65 16.56
C ALA A 26 6.25 11.38 17.00
N ASP A 27 6.56 10.14 17.39
CA ASP A 27 7.94 9.66 17.56
C ASP A 27 8.69 10.04 16.29
N ILE A 28 9.34 11.21 16.34
CA ILE A 28 10.38 11.59 15.41
C ILE A 28 11.46 10.57 15.70
N LEU A 29 11.67 9.67 14.75
CA LEU A 29 12.97 9.10 14.40
C LEU A 29 14.03 9.35 15.49
N SER A 30 14.13 8.42 16.45
CA SER A 30 15.30 8.07 17.27
C SER A 30 16.43 9.13 17.37
N ASP A 31 16.82 9.51 18.60
CA ASP A 31 18.02 10.31 18.98
C ASP A 31 19.38 9.73 18.49
N LYS A 32 19.38 8.74 17.59
CA LYS A 32 20.56 8.17 16.97
C LYS A 32 20.97 9.03 15.77
N PRO A 33 22.27 9.24 15.52
CA PRO A 33 22.74 9.99 14.35
C PRO A 33 22.60 9.24 13.01
N TYR A 34 21.85 8.14 13.00
CA TYR A 34 21.62 7.25 11.87
C TYR A 34 20.27 6.53 12.03
N TYR A 35 19.78 6.00 10.92
CA TYR A 35 18.54 5.24 10.84
C TYR A 35 18.63 4.21 9.71
N ILE A 36 18.04 3.04 9.90
CA ILE A 36 18.03 1.93 8.94
C ILE A 36 16.60 1.56 8.61
N THR A 37 16.27 1.64 7.32
CA THR A 37 14.98 1.14 6.80
C THR A 37 15.18 -0.08 5.94
N THR A 38 14.19 -0.96 5.95
CA THR A 38 14.09 -2.04 4.99
C THR A 38 12.71 -2.10 4.38
N GLU A 39 12.66 -2.19 3.06
CA GLU A 39 11.43 -2.31 2.29
C GLU A 39 11.42 -3.62 1.53
N LEU A 40 10.52 -4.52 1.89
CA LEU A 40 10.21 -5.73 1.14
C LEU A 40 8.95 -5.49 0.31
N ARG A 41 9.08 -5.65 -1.01
CA ARG A 41 7.94 -5.69 -1.93
C ARG A 41 7.91 -7.02 -2.64
N VAL A 42 6.78 -7.71 -2.56
CA VAL A 42 6.50 -8.91 -3.36
C VAL A 42 5.41 -8.55 -4.37
N PHE A 43 5.74 -8.63 -5.66
CA PHE A 43 4.82 -8.36 -6.75
C PHE A 43 4.52 -9.66 -7.51
N PHE A 44 3.33 -10.22 -7.33
CA PHE A 44 2.92 -11.43 -8.05
C PHE A 44 2.41 -11.07 -9.44
N HIS A 45 3.21 -11.31 -10.48
CA HIS A 45 2.80 -11.08 -11.87
C HIS A 45 1.63 -11.98 -12.25
N THR A 46 1.72 -13.27 -11.88
CA THR A 46 0.70 -14.30 -12.06
C THR A 46 0.58 -15.14 -10.78
N GLU A 47 -0.27 -16.15 -10.80
CA GLU A 47 -0.44 -17.13 -9.73
C GLU A 47 0.88 -17.81 -9.32
N SER A 48 1.80 -17.99 -10.28
CA SER A 48 3.03 -18.79 -10.18
C SER A 48 4.32 -18.02 -10.49
N ARG A 49 4.26 -16.71 -10.74
CA ARG A 49 5.43 -15.86 -11.02
C ARG A 49 5.38 -14.59 -10.21
N ALA A 50 6.50 -14.22 -9.58
CA ALA A 50 6.60 -13.02 -8.78
C ALA A 50 7.97 -12.35 -8.92
N THR A 51 8.03 -11.06 -8.57
CA THR A 51 9.27 -10.35 -8.31
C THR A 51 9.30 -9.94 -6.85
N LEU A 52 10.38 -10.31 -6.17
CA LEU A 52 10.70 -9.80 -4.85
C LEU A 52 11.73 -8.69 -5.00
N THR A 53 11.44 -7.53 -4.40
CA THR A 53 12.38 -6.42 -4.28
C THR A 53 12.59 -6.15 -2.81
N LEU A 54 13.85 -6.12 -2.40
CA LEU A 54 14.25 -5.88 -1.03
C LEU A 54 15.26 -4.72 -1.02
N ASN A 55 14.90 -3.62 -0.38
CA ASN A 55 15.72 -2.42 -0.32
C ASN A 55 16.15 -2.17 1.13
N TYR A 56 17.46 -2.19 1.40
CA TYR A 56 18.04 -1.73 2.65
C TYR A 56 18.55 -0.32 2.44
N SER A 57 18.06 0.65 3.21
CA SER A 57 18.54 2.03 3.12
C SER A 57 19.12 2.49 4.44
N TRP A 58 20.37 2.93 4.39
CA TRP A 58 21.11 3.54 5.49
C TRP A 58 21.14 5.06 5.32
N TYR A 59 20.91 5.76 6.43
CA TYR A 59 20.86 7.22 6.48
C TYR A 59 21.91 7.81 7.42
N GLY A 60 22.29 9.06 7.18
CA GLY A 60 23.14 9.83 8.09
C GLY A 60 24.57 9.30 8.18
N MET A 61 25.12 9.17 9.39
CA MET A 61 26.51 8.70 9.59
C MET A 61 26.75 7.30 9.02
N MET A 62 25.78 6.40 9.13
CA MET A 62 25.92 5.03 8.64
C MET A 62 26.00 4.96 7.11
N ALA A 63 25.32 5.89 6.41
CA ALA A 63 25.47 6.04 4.97
C ALA A 63 26.91 6.46 4.57
N ASN A 64 27.57 7.29 5.39
CA ASN A 64 28.97 7.66 5.18
C ASN A 64 29.89 6.46 5.42
N ASP A 65 29.67 5.68 6.47
CA ASP A 65 30.49 4.52 6.80
C ASP A 65 30.42 3.44 5.70
N ILE A 66 29.22 3.16 5.20
CA ILE A 66 29.02 2.25 4.07
C ILE A 66 29.73 2.79 2.82
N GLU A 67 29.59 4.08 2.51
CA GLU A 67 30.28 4.64 1.34
C GLU A 67 31.81 4.54 1.45
N ASN A 68 32.36 4.90 2.62
CA ASN A 68 33.79 4.78 2.89
C ASN A 68 34.26 3.33 2.75
N LEU A 69 33.49 2.36 3.25
CA LEU A 69 33.79 0.93 3.12
C LEU A 69 33.83 0.51 1.64
N LEU A 70 32.83 0.92 0.86
CA LEU A 70 32.71 0.58 -0.57
C LEU A 70 33.82 1.23 -1.41
N SER A 71 34.24 2.45 -1.07
CA SER A 71 35.27 3.20 -1.80
C SER A 71 36.70 2.81 -1.42
N LYS A 72 36.91 2.22 -0.24
CA LYS A 72 38.25 1.84 0.26
C LYS A 72 38.91 0.72 -0.55
N TYR A 73 38.12 -0.14 -1.19
CA TYR A 73 38.61 -1.32 -1.90
C TYR A 73 38.29 -1.25 -3.41
N PRO A 74 39.25 -1.56 -4.30
CA PRO A 74 38.96 -1.70 -5.73
C PRO A 74 37.83 -2.72 -5.98
N GLY A 75 36.80 -2.32 -6.73
CA GLY A 75 35.62 -3.15 -6.96
C GLY A 75 34.74 -3.39 -5.73
N GLY A 76 34.86 -2.56 -4.68
CA GLY A 76 34.15 -2.74 -3.40
C GLY A 76 32.64 -2.93 -3.53
N GLU A 77 31.97 -2.18 -4.41
CA GLU A 77 30.54 -2.35 -4.69
C GLU A 77 30.18 -3.70 -5.28
N GLU A 78 30.91 -4.13 -6.31
CA GLU A 78 30.65 -5.40 -6.98
C GLU A 78 30.91 -6.58 -6.02
N ASN A 79 31.96 -6.49 -5.22
CA ASN A 79 32.27 -7.49 -4.20
C ASN A 79 31.20 -7.53 -3.12
N TYR A 80 30.70 -6.37 -2.68
CA TYR A 80 29.65 -6.28 -1.68
C TYR A 80 28.32 -6.86 -2.18
N THR A 81 27.89 -6.51 -3.39
CA THR A 81 26.64 -7.03 -3.97
C THR A 81 26.72 -8.53 -4.25
N LYS A 82 27.86 -9.04 -4.76
CA LYS A 82 28.09 -10.49 -4.91
C LYS A 82 28.08 -11.21 -3.57
N GLY A 83 28.78 -10.68 -2.56
CA GLY A 83 28.80 -11.22 -1.21
C GLY A 83 27.41 -11.28 -0.58
N PHE A 84 26.61 -10.23 -0.78
CA PHE A 84 25.23 -10.19 -0.30
C PHE A 84 24.34 -11.24 -0.98
N ILE A 85 24.44 -11.42 -2.31
CA ILE A 85 23.71 -12.47 -3.02
C ILE A 85 24.09 -13.86 -2.48
N ASN A 86 25.36 -14.10 -2.22
CA ASN A 86 25.82 -15.37 -1.66
C ASN A 86 25.26 -15.59 -0.23
N TYR A 87 25.31 -14.57 0.62
CA TYR A 87 24.70 -14.59 1.94
C TYR A 87 23.21 -14.96 1.87
N VAL A 88 22.45 -14.35 0.94
CA VAL A 88 21.02 -14.66 0.77
C VAL A 88 20.81 -16.12 0.36
N LYS A 89 21.59 -16.63 -0.60
CA LYS A 89 21.51 -18.03 -1.06
C LYS A 89 21.83 -19.03 0.04
N GLU A 90 22.80 -18.71 0.91
CA GLU A 90 23.22 -19.57 2.02
C GLU A 90 22.22 -19.55 3.19
N ASN A 91 21.50 -18.44 3.38
CA ASN A 91 20.61 -18.25 4.54
C ASN A 91 19.13 -18.59 4.25
N VAL A 92 18.71 -18.60 2.99
CA VAL A 92 17.36 -19.04 2.60
C VAL A 92 17.42 -20.49 2.12
N ASP A 93 17.40 -21.42 3.08
CA ASP A 93 17.20 -22.84 2.79
C ASP A 93 15.71 -23.10 2.51
N GLY A 94 15.38 -23.52 1.29
CA GLY A 94 14.01 -23.78 0.83
C GLY A 94 13.41 -22.71 -0.12
N PRO A 95 12.07 -22.68 -0.29
CA PRO A 95 11.42 -21.68 -1.11
C PRO A 95 11.52 -20.29 -0.49
N PHE A 96 11.46 -19.24 -1.29
CA PHE A 96 11.41 -17.85 -0.81
C PHE A 96 10.01 -17.51 -0.29
N ILE A 97 8.98 -18.03 -0.95
CA ILE A 97 7.57 -17.90 -0.57
C ILE A 97 6.95 -19.29 -0.66
N ALA A 98 6.23 -19.67 0.40
CA ALA A 98 5.57 -20.96 0.53
C ALA A 98 4.04 -20.79 0.55
N GLY A 99 3.32 -21.90 0.75
CA GLY A 99 1.86 -21.96 0.79
C GLY A 99 1.35 -23.04 -0.15
N ASP A 100 0.38 -22.71 -0.99
CA ASP A 100 -0.09 -23.67 -2.01
C ASP A 100 0.92 -23.81 -3.17
N PHE A 101 1.81 -22.83 -3.35
CA PHE A 101 2.95 -22.87 -4.27
C PHE A 101 4.27 -22.70 -3.51
N GLU A 102 5.33 -23.33 -4.01
CA GLU A 102 6.72 -23.13 -3.55
C GLU A 102 7.49 -22.30 -4.59
N PHE A 103 7.79 -21.05 -4.26
CA PHE A 103 8.51 -20.12 -5.13
C PHE A 103 10.01 -20.18 -4.91
N TYR A 104 10.77 -20.31 -5.99
CA TYR A 104 12.22 -20.36 -5.96
C TYR A 104 12.82 -19.28 -6.86
N PRO A 105 14.02 -18.79 -6.52
CA PRO A 105 14.72 -17.80 -7.34
C PRO A 105 15.12 -18.40 -8.70
N THR A 106 14.85 -17.65 -9.76
CA THR A 106 15.34 -17.91 -11.12
C THR A 106 16.48 -16.95 -11.48
N LYS A 107 16.37 -15.70 -11.05
CA LYS A 107 17.38 -14.66 -11.23
C LYS A 107 17.48 -13.78 -9.99
N MET A 108 18.70 -13.44 -9.58
CA MET A 108 18.97 -12.49 -8.51
C MET A 108 19.93 -11.42 -8.99
N GLU A 109 19.64 -10.17 -8.65
CA GLU A 109 20.48 -9.02 -8.94
C GLU A 109 20.51 -8.11 -7.71
N ALA A 110 21.69 -7.61 -7.35
CA ALA A 110 21.85 -6.66 -6.26
C ALA A 110 22.57 -5.41 -6.78
N LYS A 111 22.07 -4.24 -6.39
CA LYS A 111 22.59 -2.94 -6.81
C LYS A 111 22.70 -2.00 -5.62
N ILE A 112 23.73 -1.18 -5.62
CA ILE A 112 23.87 -0.08 -4.67
C ILE A 112 23.47 1.22 -5.36
N SER A 113 22.68 2.06 -4.70
CA SER A 113 22.43 3.45 -5.10
C SER A 113 22.85 4.41 -3.99
N ARG A 114 23.20 5.62 -4.41
CA ARG A 114 23.57 6.72 -3.52
C ARG A 114 22.74 7.92 -3.87
N GLU A 115 22.06 8.46 -2.89
CA GLU A 115 21.12 9.56 -3.06
C GLU A 115 21.34 10.59 -1.94
N ARG A 116 20.94 11.83 -2.21
CA ARG A 116 20.82 12.86 -1.17
C ARG A 116 19.36 13.25 -1.10
N GLU A 117 18.74 13.04 0.06
CA GLU A 117 17.39 13.52 0.32
C GLU A 117 17.48 15.00 0.74
N GLY A 118 17.09 15.89 -0.17
CA GLY A 118 17.27 17.34 -0.01
C GLY A 118 18.75 17.75 0.01
N ASN A 119 19.06 18.81 0.77
CA ASN A 119 20.43 19.34 0.89
C ASN A 119 21.26 18.73 2.04
N TYR A 120 20.69 17.84 2.87
CA TYR A 120 21.29 17.52 4.17
C TYR A 120 21.52 16.03 4.45
N THR A 121 20.61 15.13 4.03
CA THR A 121 20.70 13.73 4.46
C THR A 121 21.16 12.84 3.32
N LYS A 122 22.35 12.27 3.49
CA LYS A 122 22.89 11.24 2.61
C LYS A 122 22.16 9.91 2.85
N ARG A 123 21.86 9.21 1.77
CA ARG A 123 21.26 7.89 1.75
C ARG A 123 22.10 6.96 0.87
N VAL A 124 22.42 5.79 1.39
CA VAL A 124 22.95 4.68 0.59
C VAL A 124 21.95 3.53 0.66
N SER A 125 21.60 2.96 -0.49
CA SER A 125 20.61 1.90 -0.59
C SER A 125 21.21 0.66 -1.26
N LEU A 126 21.00 -0.51 -0.67
CA LEU A 126 21.24 -1.81 -1.31
C LEU A 126 19.89 -2.40 -1.72
N THR A 127 19.68 -2.54 -3.02
CA THR A 127 18.47 -3.13 -3.58
C THR A 127 18.79 -4.51 -4.14
N LEU A 128 18.17 -5.54 -3.58
CA LEU A 128 18.10 -6.89 -4.14
C LEU A 128 16.79 -7.06 -4.91
N THR A 129 16.89 -7.47 -6.17
CA THR A 129 15.76 -7.89 -6.99
C THR A 129 15.88 -9.38 -7.28
N VAL A 130 14.83 -10.13 -7.00
CA VAL A 130 14.76 -11.58 -7.22
C VAL A 130 13.54 -11.89 -8.06
N GLU A 131 13.75 -12.50 -9.22
CA GLU A 131 12.70 -13.13 -10.00
C GLU A 131 12.41 -14.51 -9.39
N LEU A 132 11.12 -14.77 -9.13
CA LEU A 132 10.64 -15.97 -8.47
C LEU A 132 9.65 -16.71 -9.38
N GLU A 133 9.81 -18.02 -9.47
CA GLU A 133 8.86 -18.91 -10.15
C GLU A 133 8.49 -20.09 -9.26
N ALA A 134 7.21 -20.47 -9.30
CA ALA A 134 6.73 -21.62 -8.57
C ALA A 134 7.22 -22.91 -9.22
N ARG A 135 7.91 -23.76 -8.44
CA ARG A 135 8.40 -25.07 -8.93
C ARG A 135 7.47 -26.23 -8.57
N LYS A 136 6.66 -26.06 -7.54
CA LYS A 136 5.70 -27.05 -7.04
C LYS A 136 4.44 -26.37 -6.56
N GLY A 137 3.36 -27.15 -6.52
CA GLY A 137 2.06 -26.70 -6.04
C GLY A 137 1.11 -26.29 -7.16
N ALA A 138 -0.14 -26.02 -6.77
CA ALA A 138 -1.23 -25.64 -7.65
C ALA A 138 -2.30 -24.88 -6.86
N PRO A 139 -3.09 -24.00 -7.49
CA PRO A 139 -4.21 -23.37 -6.82
C PRO A 139 -5.25 -24.41 -6.41
N LYS A 140 -5.92 -24.17 -5.27
CA LYS A 140 -7.10 -24.95 -4.89
C LYS A 140 -8.29 -24.45 -5.68
N ILE A 141 -9.04 -25.37 -6.31
CA ILE A 141 -10.20 -25.02 -7.13
C ILE A 141 -11.47 -25.46 -6.40
N SER A 142 -12.38 -24.51 -6.16
CA SER A 142 -13.69 -24.76 -5.56
C SER A 142 -14.73 -23.89 -6.27
N GLU A 143 -15.83 -24.49 -6.74
CA GLU A 143 -16.95 -23.77 -7.36
C GLU A 143 -16.52 -22.82 -8.50
N GLY A 144 -15.54 -23.24 -9.32
CA GLY A 144 -15.02 -22.43 -10.42
C GLY A 144 -14.10 -21.27 -9.99
N ARG A 145 -13.75 -21.17 -8.69
CA ARG A 145 -12.77 -20.23 -8.15
C ARG A 145 -11.47 -20.93 -7.80
N LYS A 146 -10.37 -20.22 -8.03
CA LYS A 146 -9.02 -20.54 -7.59
C LYS A 146 -8.71 -19.77 -6.31
N GLY A 147 -8.40 -20.51 -5.25
CA GLY A 147 -7.80 -20.00 -4.02
C GLY A 147 -6.32 -20.33 -3.97
N ILE A 148 -5.52 -19.38 -3.48
CA ILE A 148 -4.06 -19.54 -3.32
C ILE A 148 -3.64 -18.97 -1.97
N ILE A 149 -2.83 -19.72 -1.25
CA ILE A 149 -2.12 -19.26 -0.06
C ILE A 149 -0.68 -18.89 -0.42
N TYR A 150 -0.26 -17.69 -0.03
CA TYR A 150 1.12 -17.21 -0.06
C TYR A 150 1.57 -16.90 1.37
N SER A 151 2.76 -17.38 1.77
CA SER A 151 3.29 -17.12 3.09
C SER A 151 4.82 -17.03 3.12
N THR A 152 5.31 -16.17 4.02
CA THR A 152 6.72 -16.08 4.40
C THR A 152 6.97 -16.47 5.86
N ARG A 153 6.06 -17.22 6.48
CA ARG A 153 6.24 -17.67 7.86
C ARG A 153 7.46 -18.58 7.99
N GLU A 154 8.15 -18.45 9.12
CA GLU A 154 9.43 -19.13 9.40
C GLU A 154 9.34 -20.66 9.47
N ASP A 155 8.16 -21.20 9.78
CA ASP A 155 7.89 -22.64 9.76
C ASP A 155 7.76 -23.21 8.33
N MET A 156 7.66 -22.35 7.31
CA MET A 156 7.49 -22.75 5.91
C MET A 156 8.62 -22.26 4.99
N CYS A 157 9.22 -21.12 5.28
CA CYS A 157 10.40 -20.62 4.58
C CYS A 157 11.26 -19.71 5.45
N ASN A 158 12.47 -19.41 4.99
CA ASN A 158 13.47 -18.65 5.76
C ASN A 158 13.68 -17.21 5.28
N LEU A 159 12.79 -16.68 4.43
CA LEU A 159 12.99 -15.37 3.80
C LEU A 159 13.02 -14.21 4.81
N SER A 160 12.24 -14.28 5.90
CA SER A 160 12.22 -13.27 6.96
C SER A 160 13.59 -13.02 7.59
N LYS A 161 14.44 -14.06 7.67
CA LYS A 161 15.81 -13.96 8.24
C LYS A 161 16.70 -12.97 7.50
N ILE A 162 16.37 -12.67 6.25
CA ILE A 162 17.13 -11.75 5.42
C ILE A 162 16.83 -10.29 5.82
N TYR A 163 15.56 -9.92 6.02
CA TYR A 163 15.13 -8.52 6.06
C TYR A 163 14.69 -7.98 7.43
N VAL A 164 14.70 -8.81 8.48
CA VAL A 164 14.11 -8.46 9.78
C VAL A 164 15.14 -7.97 10.80
N LYS A 165 16.43 -8.27 10.60
CA LYS A 165 17.47 -8.05 11.61
C LYS A 165 17.92 -6.59 11.67
N GLU A 166 17.92 -6.03 12.88
CA GLU A 166 18.57 -4.75 13.23
C GLU A 166 18.12 -3.55 12.39
N VAL A 167 16.84 -3.52 12.00
CA VAL A 167 16.24 -2.39 11.27
C VAL A 167 15.37 -1.55 12.20
N ASP A 168 15.41 -0.24 12.04
CA ASP A 168 14.56 0.65 12.82
C ASP A 168 13.12 0.66 12.26
N LEU A 169 12.96 0.43 10.96
CA LEU A 169 11.66 0.30 10.29
C LEU A 169 11.68 -0.71 9.16
N LEU A 170 10.65 -1.55 9.14
CA LEU A 170 10.39 -2.53 8.11
C LEU A 170 9.04 -2.24 7.44
N ASN A 171 9.05 -2.04 6.12
CA ASN A 171 7.86 -1.98 5.30
C ASN A 171 7.74 -3.26 4.46
N VAL A 172 6.67 -4.03 4.65
CA VAL A 172 6.35 -5.20 3.83
C VAL A 172 5.13 -4.87 3.00
N SER A 173 5.22 -5.04 1.69
CA SER A 173 4.10 -4.80 0.77
C SER A 173 3.95 -5.97 -0.21
N VAL A 174 2.75 -6.54 -0.28
CA VAL A 174 2.43 -7.65 -1.18
C VAL A 174 1.38 -7.19 -2.18
N VAL A 175 1.72 -7.24 -3.47
CA VAL A 175 0.83 -6.94 -4.58
C VAL A 175 0.36 -8.25 -5.21
N LEU A 176 -0.95 -8.50 -5.16
CA LEU A 176 -1.56 -9.72 -5.67
C LEU A 176 -1.59 -9.75 -7.22
N PRO A 177 -1.77 -10.96 -7.82
CA PRO A 177 -2.06 -11.07 -9.23
C PRO A 177 -3.31 -10.27 -9.62
N LYS A 178 -3.43 -9.95 -10.91
CA LYS A 178 -4.63 -9.33 -11.46
C LYS A 178 -5.87 -10.18 -11.14
N ASP A 179 -6.98 -9.50 -10.83
CA ASP A 179 -8.29 -10.10 -10.52
C ASP A 179 -8.30 -10.99 -9.26
N TYR A 180 -7.24 -10.95 -8.44
CA TYR A 180 -7.21 -11.59 -7.12
C TYR A 180 -7.50 -10.59 -6.00
N VAL A 181 -8.27 -11.05 -5.01
CA VAL A 181 -8.65 -10.30 -3.81
C VAL A 181 -8.30 -11.10 -2.55
N ILE A 182 -8.22 -10.42 -1.41
CA ILE A 182 -7.81 -11.05 -0.14
C ILE A 182 -9.01 -11.77 0.48
N SER A 183 -8.90 -13.09 0.65
CA SER A 183 -9.84 -13.89 1.42
C SER A 183 -9.46 -13.92 2.91
N ILE A 184 -8.17 -14.02 3.22
CA ILE A 184 -7.65 -14.02 4.59
C ILE A 184 -6.26 -13.39 4.59
N VAL A 185 -5.93 -12.67 5.66
CA VAL A 185 -4.61 -12.06 5.84
C VAL A 185 -4.20 -12.11 7.30
N ARG A 186 -2.96 -12.53 7.54
CA ARG A 186 -2.33 -12.61 8.87
C ARG A 186 -0.85 -12.21 8.80
N PRO A 187 -0.36 -11.45 9.79
CA PRO A 187 -1.16 -10.67 10.73
C PRO A 187 -1.94 -9.58 10.01
N THR A 188 -2.80 -8.87 10.73
CA THR A 188 -3.59 -7.78 10.14
C THR A 188 -2.66 -6.68 9.60
N PRO A 189 -2.74 -6.32 8.31
CA PRO A 189 -1.92 -5.26 7.72
C PRO A 189 -2.32 -3.88 8.23
N ASN A 190 -1.38 -2.93 8.16
CA ASN A 190 -1.65 -1.52 8.44
C ASN A 190 -2.62 -0.93 7.41
N SER A 191 -2.51 -1.36 6.16
CA SER A 191 -3.41 -0.94 5.09
C SER A 191 -3.59 -2.04 4.04
N ILE A 192 -4.77 -2.07 3.45
CA ILE A 192 -5.05 -2.78 2.22
C ILE A 192 -5.55 -1.73 1.23
N TYR A 193 -5.15 -1.78 -0.03
CA TYR A 193 -5.62 -0.80 -1.01
C TYR A 193 -5.46 -1.35 -2.41
N THR A 194 -5.94 -0.59 -3.38
CA THR A 194 -5.81 -0.93 -4.79
C THR A 194 -4.83 0.02 -5.48
N VAL A 195 -4.00 -0.51 -6.37
CA VAL A 195 -3.09 0.28 -7.22
C VAL A 195 -3.39 0.04 -8.69
N ASN A 196 -3.20 1.06 -9.51
CA ASN A 196 -3.21 0.91 -10.96
C ASN A 196 -1.88 0.30 -11.42
N SER A 197 -1.95 -0.74 -12.24
CA SER A 197 -0.82 -1.36 -12.93
C SER A 197 -1.09 -1.41 -14.43
N SER A 198 -0.08 -1.78 -15.22
CA SER A 198 -0.19 -1.84 -16.69
C SER A 198 -1.24 -2.83 -17.17
N ASP A 199 -1.53 -3.88 -16.38
CA ASP A 199 -2.49 -4.92 -16.71
C ASP A 199 -3.86 -4.75 -16.03
N GLY A 200 -4.00 -3.75 -15.15
CA GLY A 200 -5.25 -3.46 -14.45
C GLY A 200 -5.05 -3.03 -12.99
N ILE A 201 -6.15 -3.03 -12.25
CA ILE A 201 -6.12 -2.71 -10.82
C ILE A 201 -5.73 -3.96 -10.02
N ARG A 202 -4.80 -3.79 -9.09
CA ARG A 202 -4.28 -4.86 -8.24
C ARG A 202 -4.43 -4.51 -6.77
N VAL A 203 -4.67 -5.52 -5.94
CA VAL A 203 -4.77 -5.37 -4.49
C VAL A 203 -3.39 -5.42 -3.87
N VAL A 204 -3.15 -4.53 -2.90
CA VAL A 204 -1.93 -4.44 -2.11
C VAL A 204 -2.28 -4.59 -0.64
N ALA A 205 -1.55 -5.44 0.08
CA ALA A 205 -1.53 -5.47 1.54
C ALA A 205 -0.17 -4.93 2.01
N SER A 206 -0.18 -4.00 2.97
CA SER A 206 1.02 -3.36 3.48
C SER A 206 1.10 -3.37 5.01
N TRP A 207 2.28 -3.70 5.51
CA TRP A 207 2.66 -3.68 6.93
C TRP A 207 3.82 -2.71 7.11
N ILE A 208 3.68 -1.78 8.04
CA ILE A 208 4.73 -0.87 8.48
C ILE A 208 5.03 -1.22 9.92
N ILE A 209 6.24 -1.69 10.19
CA ILE A 209 6.68 -2.27 11.46
C ILE A 209 7.83 -1.44 12.01
N ARG A 210 7.65 -0.87 13.19
CA ARG A 210 8.69 -0.12 13.89
C ARG A 210 9.46 -1.09 14.76
N ASN A 211 10.77 -1.19 14.59
CA ASN A 211 11.63 -2.14 15.31
C ASN A 211 11.02 -3.56 15.38
N PRO A 212 11.16 -4.38 14.31
CA PRO A 212 10.56 -5.71 14.25
C PRO A 212 11.11 -6.70 15.29
N SER A 213 12.13 -6.32 16.06
CA SER A 213 12.63 -7.10 17.20
C SER A 213 11.76 -6.91 18.47
N VAL A 214 10.88 -5.90 18.50
CA VAL A 214 10.11 -5.50 19.70
C VAL A 214 8.60 -5.35 19.41
N ASP A 215 8.19 -5.04 18.17
CA ASP A 215 6.78 -4.86 17.80
C ASP A 215 6.01 -6.20 17.78
N THR A 216 5.27 -6.45 18.87
CA THR A 216 4.42 -7.62 19.08
C THR A 216 2.95 -7.26 18.94
N ARG A 217 2.54 -6.77 17.76
CA ARG A 217 1.12 -6.51 17.46
C ARG A 217 0.24 -7.77 17.61
N GLY A 218 -0.32 -7.96 18.79
CA GLY A 218 -1.37 -8.94 19.12
C GLY A 218 -0.96 -10.41 19.12
N THR A 219 0.27 -10.72 18.73
CA THR A 219 0.90 -12.05 18.84
C THR A 219 2.33 -11.82 19.33
N ALA A 220 2.73 -12.53 20.38
CA ALA A 220 4.14 -12.66 20.70
C ALA A 220 4.88 -13.19 19.45
N GLY A 221 5.92 -12.48 18.98
CA GLY A 221 6.82 -13.00 17.93
C GLY A 221 6.43 -12.73 16.46
N TYR A 222 5.87 -11.57 16.12
CA TYR A 222 5.75 -11.19 14.71
C TYR A 222 7.08 -10.66 14.13
N SER A 223 7.86 -11.54 13.51
CA SER A 223 9.15 -11.22 12.87
C SER A 223 9.01 -10.76 11.41
N GLY A 224 7.97 -9.99 11.05
CA GLY A 224 7.84 -9.43 9.69
C GLY A 224 7.51 -10.44 8.57
N TRP A 225 7.03 -11.65 8.89
CA TRP A 225 6.50 -12.60 7.91
C TRP A 225 5.11 -12.19 7.38
N PHE A 226 4.54 -12.82 6.36
CA PHE A 226 3.12 -12.66 6.05
C PHE A 226 2.44 -13.98 5.70
N PHE A 227 1.12 -14.00 5.77
CA PHE A 227 0.26 -15.07 5.29
C PHE A 227 -0.96 -14.43 4.63
N ILE A 228 -1.12 -14.64 3.33
CA ILE A 228 -2.26 -14.16 2.54
C ILE A 228 -2.92 -15.35 1.86
N GLY A 229 -4.20 -15.57 2.14
CA GLY A 229 -5.06 -16.35 1.27
C GLY A 229 -5.76 -15.41 0.31
N ALA A 230 -5.52 -15.60 -0.98
CA ALA A 230 -6.12 -14.85 -2.07
C ALA A 230 -7.08 -15.75 -2.86
N ALA A 231 -8.11 -15.15 -3.45
CA ALA A 231 -9.01 -15.83 -4.35
C ALA A 231 -9.24 -14.99 -5.59
N ASN A 232 -9.39 -15.64 -6.75
CA ASN A 232 -9.76 -14.93 -7.95
C ASN A 232 -11.23 -14.51 -7.90
N LEU A 233 -11.50 -13.35 -8.49
CA LEU A 233 -12.84 -12.91 -8.81
C LEU A 233 -13.36 -13.70 -10.02
N THR A 234 -14.64 -14.03 -9.99
CA THR A 234 -15.37 -14.54 -11.16
C THR A 234 -15.59 -13.42 -12.18
N ARG A 235 -15.91 -13.77 -13.44
CA ARG A 235 -16.16 -12.77 -14.49
C ARG A 235 -17.29 -11.81 -14.11
N ASP A 236 -18.39 -12.34 -13.57
CA ASP A 236 -19.52 -11.54 -13.09
C ASP A 236 -19.10 -10.55 -11.99
N GLU A 237 -18.31 -10.99 -11.00
CA GLU A 237 -17.82 -10.09 -9.95
C GLU A 237 -16.90 -8.99 -10.50
N VAL A 238 -16.03 -9.32 -11.46
CA VAL A 238 -15.17 -8.33 -12.13
C VAL A 238 -16.01 -7.29 -12.86
N GLU A 239 -17.03 -7.71 -13.61
CA GLU A 239 -17.94 -6.82 -14.33
C GLU A 239 -18.74 -5.91 -13.39
N LYS A 240 -19.25 -6.46 -12.29
CA LYS A 240 -19.96 -5.72 -11.25
C LYS A 240 -19.05 -4.71 -10.55
N ILE A 241 -17.83 -5.09 -10.17
CA ILE A 241 -16.85 -4.17 -9.56
C ILE A 241 -16.45 -3.06 -10.53
N ASN A 242 -16.27 -3.38 -11.82
CA ASN A 242 -16.01 -2.37 -12.85
C ASN A 242 -17.20 -1.40 -13.01
N SER A 243 -18.43 -1.90 -12.90
CA SER A 243 -19.64 -1.07 -12.95
C SER A 243 -19.77 -0.15 -11.74
N LEU A 244 -19.44 -0.65 -10.54
CA LEU A 244 -19.32 0.17 -9.32
C LEU A 244 -18.24 1.23 -9.47
N ARG A 245 -17.06 0.87 -10.01
CA ARG A 245 -15.96 1.81 -10.27
C ARG A 245 -16.40 2.93 -11.21
N LYS A 246 -17.10 2.60 -12.30
CA LYS A 246 -17.63 3.59 -13.23
C LYS A 246 -18.60 4.54 -12.52
N SER A 247 -19.54 3.99 -11.75
CA SER A 247 -20.49 4.80 -10.98
C SER A 247 -19.80 5.71 -9.98
N ILE A 248 -18.79 5.23 -9.26
CA ILE A 248 -17.98 6.04 -8.34
C ILE A 248 -17.19 7.12 -9.07
N SER A 249 -16.61 6.81 -10.23
CA SER A 249 -15.92 7.80 -11.06
C SER A 249 -16.89 8.90 -11.51
N ASP A 250 -18.11 8.54 -11.92
CA ASP A 250 -19.14 9.50 -12.31
C ASP A 250 -19.53 10.39 -11.13
N LEU A 251 -19.73 9.81 -9.94
CA LEU A 251 -20.02 10.57 -8.72
C LEU A 251 -18.88 11.53 -8.33
N ARG A 252 -17.61 11.09 -8.45
CA ARG A 252 -16.44 11.94 -8.17
C ARG A 252 -16.34 13.10 -9.16
N ARG A 253 -16.65 12.88 -10.44
CA ARG A 253 -16.70 13.95 -11.46
C ARG A 253 -17.84 14.92 -11.20
N GLN A 254 -18.89 14.47 -10.54
CA GLN A 254 -20.07 15.25 -10.17
C GLN A 254 -19.93 15.96 -8.80
N ALA A 255 -18.70 16.25 -8.33
CA ALA A 255 -18.38 16.86 -7.03
C ALA A 255 -19.06 18.23 -6.74
N LEU A 256 -19.91 18.73 -7.64
CA LEU A 256 -20.69 19.96 -7.52
C LEU A 256 -22.21 19.71 -7.36
N ILE A 257 -22.68 18.47 -7.29
CA ILE A 257 -24.09 18.18 -6.97
C ILE A 257 -24.27 18.33 -5.45
N PRO A 258 -25.07 19.29 -4.96
CA PRO A 258 -25.45 19.31 -3.56
C PRO A 258 -26.34 18.10 -3.28
N LEU A 259 -25.74 17.03 -2.75
CA LEU A 259 -26.48 15.90 -2.20
C LEU A 259 -27.13 16.33 -0.89
N ASP A 260 -28.37 15.91 -0.67
CA ASP A 260 -28.99 15.94 0.65
C ASP A 260 -28.25 14.98 1.61
N GLU A 261 -28.51 15.09 2.91
CA GLU A 261 -27.82 14.23 3.91
C GLU A 261 -28.02 12.74 3.66
N ARG A 262 -29.20 12.36 3.12
CA ARG A 262 -29.48 10.98 2.72
C ARG A 262 -28.62 10.54 1.54
N GLY A 263 -28.48 11.36 0.50
CA GLY A 263 -27.60 11.12 -0.64
C GLY A 263 -26.13 11.03 -0.25
N LYS A 264 -25.65 11.88 0.68
CA LYS A 264 -24.29 11.80 1.23
C LYS A 264 -24.04 10.49 1.98
N ALA A 265 -24.99 10.05 2.80
CA ALA A 265 -24.88 8.79 3.54
C ALA A 265 -24.79 7.58 2.59
N LYS A 266 -25.67 7.52 1.58
CA LYS A 266 -25.64 6.49 0.54
C LYS A 266 -24.33 6.50 -0.26
N ALA A 267 -23.84 7.68 -0.62
CA ALA A 267 -22.57 7.79 -1.33
C ALA A 267 -21.41 7.26 -0.47
N ARG A 268 -21.31 7.65 0.81
CA ARG A 268 -20.29 7.13 1.74
C ARG A 268 -20.34 5.60 1.84
N GLU A 269 -21.53 5.05 2.04
CA GLU A 269 -21.70 3.60 2.09
C GLU A 269 -21.28 2.93 0.77
N LEU A 270 -21.62 3.50 -0.38
CA LEU A 270 -21.17 3.00 -1.68
C LEU A 270 -19.64 3.01 -1.80
N PHE A 271 -18.96 4.07 -1.35
CA PHE A 271 -17.50 4.14 -1.34
C PHE A 271 -16.89 3.05 -0.46
N ASP A 272 -17.45 2.83 0.73
CA ASP A 272 -16.99 1.78 1.65
C ASP A 272 -17.19 0.39 1.07
N LEU A 273 -18.38 0.12 0.50
CA LEU A 273 -18.70 -1.14 -0.18
C LEU A 273 -17.75 -1.40 -1.35
N PHE A 274 -17.54 -0.39 -2.20
CA PHE A 274 -16.62 -0.53 -3.34
C PHE A 274 -15.21 -0.85 -2.89
N TYR A 275 -14.71 -0.19 -1.85
CA TYR A 275 -13.38 -0.48 -1.30
C TYR A 275 -13.31 -1.92 -0.75
N LEU A 276 -14.33 -2.37 -0.02
CA LEU A 276 -14.41 -3.75 0.48
C LEU A 276 -14.41 -4.76 -0.67
N PHE A 277 -15.30 -4.63 -1.65
CA PHE A 277 -15.39 -5.56 -2.77
C PHE A 277 -14.20 -5.49 -3.73
N SER A 278 -13.51 -4.36 -3.80
CA SER A 278 -12.30 -4.22 -4.62
C SER A 278 -11.06 -4.85 -3.97
N THR A 279 -11.12 -5.19 -2.69
CA THR A 279 -9.95 -5.67 -1.92
C THR A 279 -10.16 -7.02 -1.26
N ARG A 280 -11.41 -7.41 -0.99
CA ARG A 280 -11.79 -8.63 -0.27
C ARG A 280 -12.65 -9.54 -1.11
N ALA A 281 -12.53 -10.85 -0.87
CA ALA A 281 -13.35 -11.85 -1.50
C ALA A 281 -14.85 -11.63 -1.15
N PRO A 282 -15.77 -11.49 -2.12
CA PRO A 282 -17.17 -11.18 -1.84
C PRO A 282 -17.85 -12.16 -0.88
N TYR A 283 -17.56 -13.46 -1.00
CA TYR A 283 -18.10 -14.50 -0.11
C TYR A 283 -17.59 -14.41 1.34
N SER A 284 -16.51 -13.65 1.59
CA SER A 284 -15.99 -13.40 2.95
C SER A 284 -16.64 -12.18 3.62
N LEU A 285 -17.50 -11.47 2.89
CA LEU A 285 -18.18 -10.28 3.35
C LEU A 285 -19.65 -10.62 3.66
N ASN A 286 -20.16 -10.08 4.77
CA ASN A 286 -21.59 -10.17 5.11
C ASN A 286 -22.43 -9.15 4.31
N LYS A 287 -22.02 -8.81 3.08
CA LYS A 287 -22.63 -7.77 2.25
C LYS A 287 -22.73 -8.23 0.81
N ASP A 288 -23.81 -7.86 0.13
CA ASP A 288 -24.08 -8.25 -1.26
C ASP A 288 -23.55 -7.21 -2.25
N LEU A 289 -22.83 -7.68 -3.28
CA LEU A 289 -22.35 -6.85 -4.38
C LEU A 289 -23.51 -6.24 -5.18
N SER A 290 -24.64 -6.95 -5.25
CA SER A 290 -25.87 -6.50 -5.89
C SER A 290 -26.49 -5.31 -5.15
N TYR A 291 -26.41 -5.30 -3.82
CA TYR A 291 -26.83 -4.16 -3.01
C TYR A 291 -25.97 -2.91 -3.26
N ALA A 292 -24.65 -3.09 -3.39
CA ALA A 292 -23.78 -1.96 -3.76
C ALA A 292 -24.17 -1.37 -5.13
N LEU A 293 -24.57 -2.21 -6.08
CA LEU A 293 -25.02 -1.76 -7.41
C LEU A 293 -26.36 -1.05 -7.35
N SER A 294 -27.32 -1.54 -6.56
CA SER A 294 -28.60 -0.83 -6.38
C SER A 294 -28.38 0.54 -5.74
N LEU A 295 -27.52 0.61 -4.72
CA LEU A 295 -27.13 1.87 -4.09
C LEU A 295 -26.52 2.86 -5.08
N ALA A 296 -25.66 2.38 -5.99
CA ALA A 296 -25.07 3.19 -7.05
C ALA A 296 -26.08 3.74 -8.06
N ASN A 297 -27.22 3.06 -8.26
CA ASN A 297 -28.29 3.51 -9.16
C ASN A 297 -29.26 4.47 -8.47
N GLU A 298 -29.40 4.39 -7.15
CA GLU A 298 -30.25 5.29 -6.37
C GLU A 298 -29.63 6.67 -6.14
N ILE A 299 -28.32 6.81 -6.26
CA ILE A 299 -27.65 8.11 -6.12
C ILE A 299 -27.89 8.90 -7.41
N PRO A 300 -28.49 10.12 -7.33
CA PRO A 300 -28.76 10.93 -8.51
C PRO A 300 -27.50 11.17 -9.33
N LYS A 301 -27.56 10.88 -10.64
CA LYS A 301 -26.49 11.17 -11.60
C LYS A 301 -26.98 12.27 -12.54
N LEU A 302 -26.13 13.26 -12.82
CA LEU A 302 -26.43 14.21 -13.89
C LEU A 302 -26.44 13.48 -15.24
N PRO A 303 -27.44 13.70 -16.11
CA PRO A 303 -27.49 13.08 -17.43
C PRO A 303 -26.41 13.60 -18.41
N VAL A 304 -25.68 14.65 -18.05
CA VAL A 304 -24.69 15.34 -18.90
C VAL A 304 -23.48 15.75 -18.08
N SER A 305 -22.25 15.55 -18.59
CA SER A 305 -21.03 15.99 -17.90
C SER A 305 -20.94 17.52 -17.87
N LEU A 306 -20.27 18.06 -16.86
CA LEU A 306 -20.09 19.51 -16.70
C LEU A 306 -19.37 20.14 -17.88
N ASP A 307 -18.41 19.43 -18.47
CA ASP A 307 -17.71 19.84 -19.70
C ASP A 307 -18.70 20.02 -20.85
N THR A 308 -19.66 19.10 -21.01
CA THR A 308 -20.70 19.20 -22.04
C THR A 308 -21.67 20.34 -21.76
N ILE A 309 -22.02 20.62 -20.50
CA ILE A 309 -22.86 21.77 -20.13
C ILE A 309 -22.13 23.08 -20.46
N VAL A 310 -20.85 23.20 -20.10
CA VAL A 310 -20.03 24.38 -20.43
C VAL A 310 -19.94 24.56 -21.93
N LEU A 311 -19.71 23.48 -22.69
CA LEU A 311 -19.63 23.52 -24.15
C LEU A 311 -20.97 23.97 -24.79
N ILE A 312 -22.10 23.49 -24.27
CA ILE A 312 -23.44 23.91 -24.71
C ILE A 312 -23.68 25.39 -24.39
N ILE A 313 -23.32 25.85 -23.18
CA ILE A 313 -23.48 27.26 -22.79
C ILE A 313 -22.61 28.16 -23.67
N SER A 314 -21.34 27.80 -23.88
CA SER A 314 -20.44 28.53 -24.77
C SER A 314 -20.98 28.60 -26.20
N ALA A 315 -21.51 27.49 -26.72
CA ALA A 315 -22.15 27.47 -28.04
C ALA A 315 -23.39 28.37 -28.10
N LEU A 316 -24.22 28.38 -27.06
CA LEU A 316 -25.41 29.25 -26.99
C LEU A 316 -25.04 30.74 -26.91
N ILE A 317 -23.97 31.10 -26.19
CA ILE A 317 -23.45 32.48 -26.15
C ILE A 317 -23.00 32.93 -27.54
N VAL A 318 -22.24 32.09 -28.24
CA VAL A 318 -21.78 32.39 -29.60
C VAL A 318 -22.97 32.54 -30.56
N ILE A 319 -23.97 31.66 -30.47
CA ILE A 319 -25.20 31.77 -31.28
C ILE A 319 -25.95 33.07 -30.98
N ALA A 320 -26.05 33.47 -29.70
CA ALA A 320 -26.69 34.70 -29.28
C ALA A 320 -25.94 35.95 -29.79
N GLU A 321 -24.60 35.95 -29.77
CA GLU A 321 -23.78 37.03 -30.31
C GLU A 321 -23.94 37.16 -31.83
N ILE A 322 -23.95 36.05 -32.57
CA ILE A 322 -24.19 36.04 -34.02
C ILE A 322 -25.59 36.58 -34.34
N ALA A 323 -26.62 36.15 -33.61
CA ALA A 323 -27.99 36.63 -33.78
C ALA A 323 -28.10 38.13 -33.48
N PHE A 324 -27.44 38.61 -32.42
CA PHE A 324 -27.38 40.03 -32.06
C PHE A 324 -26.67 40.86 -33.14
N TYR A 325 -25.55 40.36 -33.68
CA TYR A 325 -24.81 41.02 -34.75
C TYR A 325 -25.64 41.14 -36.04
N LEU A 326 -26.34 40.06 -36.44
CA LEU A 326 -27.22 40.05 -37.61
C LEU A 326 -28.46 40.94 -37.44
N LEU A 327 -29.02 41.05 -36.23
CA LEU A 327 -30.13 41.96 -35.93
C LEU A 327 -29.68 43.43 -35.94
N ARG A 328 -28.44 43.71 -35.53
CA ARG A 328 -27.87 45.06 -35.49
C ARG A 328 -27.51 45.57 -36.89
N THR A 329 -26.95 44.72 -37.76
CA THR A 329 -26.61 45.09 -39.15
C THR A 329 -27.83 45.23 -40.07
N ARG A 330 -29.01 44.71 -39.68
CA ARG A 330 -30.28 44.96 -40.38
C ARG A 330 -30.99 46.27 -40.00
N ARG A 331 -30.55 46.94 -38.93
CA ARG A 331 -31.16 48.19 -38.41
C ARG A 331 -30.32 49.45 -38.64
N GLY A 332 -29.15 49.34 -39.28
CA GLY A 332 -28.34 50.46 -39.77
C GLY A 332 -28.31 50.45 -41.29
#